data_AF-A0A834TJD3-F1
#
_entry.id   AF-A0A834TJD3-F1
#
_cell.length_a   1.000
_cell.length_b   1.000
_cell.length_c   1.000
_cell.angle_alpha   90.00
_cell.angle_beta   90.00
_cell.angle_gamma   90.00
#
_symmetry.space_group_name_H-M   'P 1'
#
loop_
_entity.id
_entity.type
_entity.pdbx_description
1 polymer ?
#
loop_
_entity_poly.entity_id
_entity_poly.type
_entity_poly.pdbx_seq_one_letter_code
_entity_poly.pdbx_strand_id
1 'polypeptide(L)'
;MSPVSWSNISYYEHQILPLLVKHKVVHLNRTDARLANNGLPPEIQKLRCRVNFNALRFTSQIEELGRRIVRILRERGPFLVLHLRYEMDMLAFSGCTQGCDSREVEELTKLR
;
A
#
# COMPACT_ATOMS: atom_id res chain seq x y z
N MET A 1 -11.32 -16.20 -12.29
CA MET A 1 -12.29 -15.75 -11.27
C MET A 1 -11.85 -14.40 -10.76
N SER A 2 -12.76 -13.44 -10.62
CA SER A 2 -12.44 -12.13 -10.03
C SER A 2 -12.39 -12.26 -8.51
N PRO A 3 -11.23 -12.01 -7.87
CA PRO A 3 -11.14 -12.07 -6.42
C PRO A 3 -12.00 -11.00 -5.74
N VAL A 4 -12.58 -11.36 -4.59
CA VAL A 4 -13.40 -10.45 -3.78
C VAL A 4 -12.48 -9.47 -3.05
N SER A 5 -12.66 -8.17 -3.31
CA SER A 5 -11.90 -7.12 -2.62
C SER A 5 -12.27 -7.06 -1.14
N TRP A 6 -11.28 -6.78 -0.27
CA TRP A 6 -11.45 -6.78 1.19
C TRP A 6 -11.97 -8.11 1.74
N SER A 7 -11.59 -9.21 1.10
CA SER A 7 -11.92 -10.57 1.55
C SER A 7 -11.22 -10.89 2.88
N ASN A 8 -11.91 -11.62 3.75
CA ASN A 8 -11.35 -12.13 5.01
C ASN A 8 -10.58 -13.45 4.78
N ILE A 9 -10.01 -14.02 5.84
CA ILE A 9 -9.23 -15.26 5.74
C ILE A 9 -10.04 -16.45 5.22
N SER A 10 -11.32 -16.55 5.60
CA SER A 10 -12.17 -17.69 5.24
C SER A 10 -12.45 -17.77 3.74
N TYR A 11 -12.45 -16.64 3.02
CA TYR A 11 -12.49 -16.61 1.56
C TYR A 11 -11.30 -17.36 0.94
N TYR A 12 -10.09 -17.10 1.45
CA TYR A 12 -8.88 -17.74 0.92
C TYR A 12 -8.83 -19.22 1.28
N GLU A 13 -9.21 -19.58 2.52
CA GLU A 13 -9.22 -20.97 2.99
C GLU A 13 -10.27 -21.84 2.29
N HIS A 14 -11.48 -21.32 2.10
CA HIS A 14 -12.60 -22.13 1.60
C HIS A 14 -12.86 -21.98 0.10
N GLN A 15 -12.39 -20.89 -0.55
CA GLN A 15 -12.60 -20.69 -1.99
C GLN A 15 -11.31 -20.77 -2.79
N ILE A 16 -10.28 -20.02 -2.42
CA ILE A 16 -9.04 -19.95 -3.21
C ILE A 16 -8.19 -21.21 -3.05
N LEU A 17 -7.98 -21.67 -1.82
CA LEU A 17 -7.13 -22.82 -1.53
C LEU A 17 -7.62 -24.11 -2.21
N PRO A 18 -8.92 -24.47 -2.18
CA PRO A 18 -9.39 -25.66 -2.90
C PRO A 18 -9.19 -25.58 -4.41
N LEU A 19 -9.39 -24.39 -5.00
CA LEU A 19 -9.12 -24.16 -6.43
C LEU A 19 -7.63 -24.33 -6.75
N LEU A 20 -6.74 -23.81 -5.90
CA LEU A 20 -5.30 -23.97 -6.04
C LEU A 20 -4.88 -25.44 -5.92
N VAL A 21 -5.41 -26.17 -4.95
CA VAL A 21 -5.12 -27.61 -4.77
C VAL A 21 -5.58 -28.43 -5.98
N LYS A 22 -6.76 -28.11 -6.53
CA LYS A 22 -7.35 -28.78 -7.69
C LYS A 22 -6.61 -28.48 -9.00
N HIS A 23 -6.34 -27.20 -9.28
CA HIS A 23 -5.84 -26.75 -10.58
C HIS A 23 -4.32 -26.54 -10.61
N LYS A 24 -3.64 -26.58 -9.47
CA LYS A 24 -2.19 -26.32 -9.25
C LYS A 24 -1.73 -24.90 -9.56
N VAL A 25 -2.34 -24.26 -10.56
CA VAL A 25 -2.10 -22.87 -10.94
C VAL A 25 -3.46 -22.16 -11.01
N VAL A 26 -3.53 -20.97 -10.41
CA VAL A 26 -4.72 -20.12 -10.45
C VAL A 26 -4.31 -18.74 -10.96
N HIS A 27 -4.96 -18.28 -12.02
CA HIS A 27 -4.81 -16.92 -12.52
C HIS A 27 -5.90 -16.03 -11.93
N LEU A 28 -5.48 -15.04 -11.14
CA LEU A 28 -6.34 -13.97 -10.64
C LEU A 28 -6.34 -12.83 -11.67
N ASN A 29 -7.47 -12.63 -12.34
CA ASN A 29 -7.63 -11.60 -13.39
C ASN A 29 -7.63 -10.16 -12.86
N ARG A 30 -7.66 -9.99 -11.53
CA ARG A 30 -7.56 -8.72 -10.81
C ARG A 30 -6.62 -8.90 -9.64
N THR A 31 -5.51 -8.18 -9.64
CA THR A 31 -4.47 -8.25 -8.60
C THR A 31 -4.66 -7.19 -7.51
N ASP A 32 -5.62 -6.28 -7.67
CA ASP A 32 -5.97 -5.22 -6.74
C ASP A 32 -6.93 -5.68 -5.63
N ALA A 33 -7.52 -6.87 -5.75
CA ALA A 33 -8.28 -7.48 -4.66
C ALA A 33 -7.32 -7.88 -3.52
N ARG A 34 -7.41 -7.15 -2.41
CA ARG A 34 -6.53 -7.32 -1.25
C ARG A 34 -7.25 -8.15 -0.18
N LEU A 35 -6.51 -9.00 0.51
CA LEU A 35 -6.94 -9.50 1.82
C LEU A 35 -7.18 -8.30 2.74
N ALA A 36 -8.32 -8.29 3.42
CA ALA A 36 -8.76 -7.21 4.30
C ALA A 36 -7.66 -6.82 5.29
N ASN A 37 -7.54 -5.53 5.61
CA ASN A 37 -6.60 -5.09 6.63
C ASN A 37 -7.16 -5.23 8.05
N ASN A 38 -8.48 -5.23 8.19
CA ASN A 38 -9.17 -5.29 9.47
C ASN A 38 -9.71 -6.71 9.71
N GLY A 39 -9.77 -7.13 10.98
CA GLY A 39 -10.32 -8.43 11.36
C GLY A 39 -9.40 -9.64 11.11
N LEU A 40 -8.11 -9.41 10.78
CA LEU A 40 -7.12 -10.47 10.67
C LEU A 40 -6.39 -10.72 11.99
N PRO A 41 -5.97 -11.97 12.26
CA PRO A 41 -5.07 -12.25 13.37
C PRO A 41 -3.78 -11.42 13.25
N PRO A 42 -3.27 -10.83 14.36
CA PRO A 42 -2.07 -9.99 14.34
C PRO A 42 -0.85 -10.66 13.71
N GLU A 43 -0.69 -11.98 13.92
CA GLU A 43 0.43 -12.74 13.37
C GLU A 43 0.38 -12.83 11.83
N ILE A 44 -0.81 -12.97 11.24
CA ILE A 44 -0.98 -12.93 9.79
C ILE A 44 -0.63 -11.55 9.25
N GLN A 45 -1.04 -10.48 9.94
CA GLN A 45 -0.70 -9.12 9.52
C GLN A 45 0.79 -8.84 9.58
N LYS A 46 1.47 -9.25 10.66
CA LYS A 46 2.92 -9.14 10.78
C LYS A 46 3.63 -9.91 9.68
N LEU A 47 3.19 -11.15 9.40
CA LEU A 47 3.74 -11.97 8.34
C LEU A 47 3.58 -11.30 6.97
N ARG A 48 2.39 -10.81 6.63
CA ARG A 48 2.13 -10.08 5.38
C ARG A 48 3.04 -8.87 5.22
N CYS A 49 3.16 -8.04 6.25
CA CYS A 49 4.04 -6.88 6.22
C CYS A 49 5.49 -7.29 6.00
N ARG A 50 5.98 -8.31 6.72
CA ARG A 50 7.35 -8.80 6.58
C ARG A 50 7.62 -9.36 5.19
N VAL A 51 6.70 -10.17 4.65
CA VAL A 51 6.84 -10.74 3.30
C VAL A 51 6.85 -9.63 2.25
N ASN A 52 5.90 -8.69 2.28
CA ASN A 52 5.84 -7.58 1.33
C ASN A 52 7.09 -6.70 1.39
N PHE A 53 7.58 -6.38 2.59
CA PHE A 53 8.78 -5.57 2.78
C PHE A 53 10.04 -6.25 2.20
N ASN A 54 10.15 -7.57 2.33
CA ASN A 54 11.32 -8.31 1.81
C ASN A 54 11.21 -8.61 0.31
N ALA A 55 10.00 -8.84 -0.20
CA ALA A 55 9.78 -9.15 -1.61
C ALA A 55 9.90 -7.92 -2.52
N LEU A 56 9.45 -6.75 -2.04
CA LEU A 56 9.49 -5.51 -2.81
C LEU A 56 10.82 -4.79 -2.59
N ARG A 57 11.81 -5.15 -3.42
CA ARG A 57 13.13 -4.52 -3.47
C ARG A 57 13.26 -3.65 -4.71
N PHE A 58 13.94 -2.52 -4.58
CA PHE A 58 14.37 -1.74 -5.73
C PHE A 58 15.43 -2.52 -6.51
N THR A 59 15.58 -2.20 -7.81
CA THR A 59 16.71 -2.71 -8.58
C THR A 59 18.02 -2.21 -7.98
N SER A 60 19.11 -2.95 -8.20
CA SER A 60 20.43 -2.59 -7.67
C SER A 60 20.84 -1.17 -8.05
N GLN A 61 20.50 -0.73 -9.27
CA GLN A 61 20.82 0.61 -9.77
C GLN A 61 20.12 1.71 -8.96
N ILE A 62 18.83 1.53 -8.63
CA ILE A 62 18.07 2.50 -7.83
C ILE A 62 18.60 2.51 -6.39
N GLU A 63 18.89 1.34 -5.82
CA GLU A 63 19.46 1.26 -4.46
C GLU A 63 20.83 1.95 -4.38
N GLU A 64 21.69 1.72 -5.36
CA GLU A 64 23.02 2.34 -5.43
C GLU A 64 22.92 3.86 -5.54
N LEU A 65 22.04 4.35 -6.41
CA LEU A 65 21.77 5.78 -6.54
C LEU A 65 21.28 6.37 -5.20
N GLY A 66 20.32 5.72 -4.54
CA GLY A 66 19.81 6.15 -3.24
C GLY A 66 20.90 6.20 -2.17
N ARG A 67 21.74 5.15 -2.09
CA ARG A 67 22.90 5.12 -1.17
C ARG A 67 23.89 6.24 -1.46
N ARG A 68 24.17 6.52 -2.73
CA ARG A 68 25.08 7.60 -3.14
C ARG A 68 24.55 8.97 -2.71
N ILE A 69 23.26 9.25 -2.92
CA ILE A 69 22.63 10.51 -2.50
C ILE A 69 22.74 10.67 -0.98
N VAL A 70 22.36 9.64 -0.21
CA VAL A 70 22.43 9.68 1.26
C VAL A 70 23.87 9.89 1.75
N ARG A 71 24.85 9.25 1.12
CA ARG A 71 26.27 9.46 1.45
C ARG A 71 26.68 10.92 1.28
N ILE A 72 26.37 11.53 0.13
CA ILE A 72 26.69 12.94 -0.15
C ILE A 72 26.02 13.88 0.85
N LEU A 73 24.76 13.61 1.23
CA LEU A 73 24.06 14.42 2.23
C LEU A 73 24.73 14.33 3.61
N ARG A 74 25.12 13.13 4.04
CA ARG A 74 25.82 12.92 5.32
C ARG A 74 27.18 13.58 5.38
N GLU A 75 27.91 13.61 4.27
CA GLU A 75 29.21 14.32 4.17
C GLU A 75 29.08 15.82 4.41
N ARG A 76 27.89 16.40 4.14
CA ARG A 76 27.60 17.83 4.37
C ARG A 76 27.06 18.13 5.77
N GLY A 77 26.79 17.10 6.58
CA GLY A 77 26.27 17.23 7.93
C GLY A 77 24.92 16.52 8.14
N PRO A 78 24.30 16.67 9.33
CA PRO A 78 22.97 16.15 9.61
C PRO A 78 21.92 16.72 8.65
N PHE A 79 20.94 15.91 8.26
CA PHE A 79 19.85 16.32 7.38
C PHE A 79 18.52 15.72 7.80
N LEU A 80 17.42 16.36 7.39
CA LEU A 80 16.05 15.91 7.58
C LEU A 80 15.45 15.52 6.22
N VAL A 81 14.65 14.44 6.20
CA VAL A 81 13.88 14.01 5.02
C VAL A 81 12.40 14.11 5.33
N LEU A 82 11.67 14.82 4.47
CA LEU A 82 10.22 14.95 4.56
C LEU A 82 9.61 14.42 3.27
N HIS A 83 8.75 13.42 3.37
CA HIS A 83 7.91 12.97 2.26
C HIS A 83 6.54 13.61 2.42
N LEU A 84 6.28 14.65 1.62
CA LEU A 84 5.02 15.38 1.62
C LEU A 84 4.18 14.89 0.44
N ARG A 85 3.04 14.26 0.74
CA ARG A 85 2.12 13.67 -0.23
C ARG A 85 0.86 14.54 -0.29
N TYR A 86 0.69 15.30 -1.36
CA TYR A 86 -0.34 16.35 -1.51
C TYR A 86 -1.40 16.01 -2.58
N GLU A 87 -1.66 14.74 -2.81
CA GLU A 87 -2.72 14.31 -3.71
C GLU A 87 -4.11 14.62 -3.13
N MET A 88 -5.08 14.88 -4.01
CA MET A 88 -6.45 15.27 -3.66
C MET A 88 -7.13 14.26 -2.73
N ASP A 89 -6.87 12.96 -2.90
CA ASP A 89 -7.37 11.90 -2.02
C ASP A 89 -6.82 12.05 -0.60
N MET A 90 -5.52 12.29 -0.45
CA MET A 90 -4.88 12.50 0.85
C MET A 90 -5.38 13.76 1.54
N LEU A 91 -5.55 14.84 0.78
CA LEU A 91 -6.12 16.10 1.29
C LEU A 91 -7.58 15.89 1.73
N ALA A 92 -8.39 15.20 0.94
CA ALA A 92 -9.76 14.86 1.29
C ALA A 92 -9.80 14.08 2.62
N PHE A 93 -9.02 13.01 2.78
CA PHE A 93 -9.00 12.24 4.03
C PHE A 93 -8.52 13.01 5.26
N SER A 94 -7.77 14.11 5.09
CA SER A 94 -7.28 14.91 6.22
C SER A 94 -8.36 15.65 7.00
N GLY A 95 -9.55 15.86 6.43
CA GLY A 95 -10.58 16.66 7.08
C GLY A 95 -10.38 18.18 6.93
N CYS A 96 -9.17 18.64 6.63
CA CYS A 96 -8.77 20.05 6.69
C CYS A 96 -9.34 20.86 5.51
N THR A 97 -9.91 22.03 5.80
CA THR A 97 -10.43 22.99 4.81
C THR A 97 -9.75 24.36 4.91
N GLN A 98 -8.67 24.46 5.70
CA GLN A 98 -7.93 25.72 5.85
C GLN A 98 -7.31 26.13 4.51
N GLY A 99 -7.65 27.33 4.05
CA GLY A 99 -7.20 27.87 2.77
C GLY A 99 -8.03 27.45 1.55
N CYS A 100 -9.08 26.64 1.72
CA CYS A 100 -9.98 26.25 0.64
C CYS A 100 -11.13 27.26 0.45
N ASP A 101 -11.56 27.46 -0.79
CA ASP A 101 -12.84 28.11 -1.09
C ASP A 101 -14.03 27.13 -0.98
N SER A 102 -15.26 27.65 -1.06
CA SER A 102 -16.48 26.82 -0.92
C SER A 102 -16.58 25.71 -1.96
N ARG A 103 -16.07 25.93 -3.19
CA ARG A 103 -16.10 24.93 -4.26
C ARG A 103 -15.08 23.84 -3.99
N GLU A 104 -13.86 24.20 -3.58
CA GLU A 104 -12.79 23.27 -3.21
C GLU A 104 -13.19 22.41 -2.00
N VAL A 105 -13.88 23.00 -1.00
CA VAL A 105 -14.43 22.27 0.14
C VAL A 105 -15.45 21.23 -0.32
N GLU A 106 -16.33 21.59 -1.25
CA GLU A 106 -17.32 20.66 -1.81
C GLU A 106 -16.65 19.53 -2.61
N GLU A 107 -15.67 19.86 -3.45
CA GLU A 107 -14.89 18.89 -4.23
C GLU A 107 -14.16 17.89 -3.32
N LEU A 108 -13.47 18.35 -2.27
CA LEU A 108 -12.79 17.48 -1.32
C LEU A 108 -13.77 16.64 -0.48
N THR A 109 -14.94 17.20 -0.15
CA THR A 109 -15.97 16.46 0.61
C THR A 109 -16.53 15.29 -0.21
N LYS A 110 -16.68 15.44 -1.54
CA LYS A 110 -17.14 14.37 -2.44
C LYS A 110 -16.13 13.22 -2.58
N LEU A 111 -14.87 13.43 -2.22
CA LEU A 111 -13.78 12.44 -2.33
C LEU A 111 -13.54 11.65 -1.03
N ARG A 112 -14.21 11.99 0.07
CA ARG A 112 -14.18 11.26 1.35
C ARG A 112 -15.13 10.07 1.34
#